data_AF-D3AW70-F1
#
_entry.id   AF-D3AW70-F1
#
_cell.length_a   1.000
_cell.length_b   1.000
_cell.length_c   1.000
_cell.angle_alpha   90.00
_cell.angle_beta   90.00
_cell.angle_gamma   90.00
#
_symmetry.space_group_name_H-M   'P 1'
#
loop_
_entity.id
_entity.type
_entity.pdbx_description
1 polymer ?
#
loop_
_entity_poly.entity_id
_entity_poly.type
_entity_poly.pdbx_seq_one_letter_code
_entity_poly.pdbx_strand_id
1 'polypeptide(L)'
;MKKQVTTPNTSEQKRDNRSYVNPMDEQEWNEITNAKGTFGVVAPTQVETHEPGKRLYPDSWEMNFWNRYFGWFLFGNNVIGRAIGFIFVTPLTNLTGLSLYYQLYLNEIFHTHFMTRLAHFVLMPLINFFLMVFLCQFNFSEQYLWINAGTAMTVYLMLWYLVWGLTQNATFLGLFMAPALSLLCLSANLFYNFFRHDDGQSQAFYDSTVIYTNPLLWVIFCGMLQSGSHSFEPKLPPRVNHTQDRWVGLHDFIERGFKQHRGFQTIGTLVAAFLFGTMDEIIASPRLFPLNVLKVTYMLGYKPEQWAQIQLLAKKSMEFGNPALDYIGQAQA
;
A
#
# COMPACT_ATOMS: atom_id res chain seq x y z
N MET A 1 -33.26 25.94 56.67
CA MET A 1 -32.00 26.31 55.98
C MET A 1 -31.70 25.26 54.92
N LYS A 2 -31.94 25.56 53.63
CA LYS A 2 -31.58 24.69 52.50
C LYS A 2 -30.17 25.08 52.03
N LYS A 3 -29.22 24.14 52.06
CA LYS A 3 -27.89 24.31 51.45
C LYS A 3 -28.01 24.16 49.94
N GLN A 4 -27.74 25.24 49.20
CA GLN A 4 -27.49 25.20 47.76
C GLN A 4 -26.15 24.51 47.50
N VAL A 5 -26.17 23.46 46.69
CA VAL A 5 -24.98 22.83 46.12
C VAL A 5 -24.76 23.45 44.75
N THR A 6 -23.73 24.28 44.64
CA THR A 6 -23.23 24.82 43.37
C THR A 6 -22.41 23.76 42.65
N THR A 7 -22.85 23.34 41.47
CA THR A 7 -22.06 22.52 40.53
C THR A 7 -21.00 23.37 39.83
N PRO A 8 -19.77 22.86 39.62
CA PRO A 8 -18.74 23.58 38.89
C PRO A 8 -19.07 23.68 37.41
N ASN A 9 -18.75 24.85 36.87
CA ASN A 9 -18.91 25.28 35.49
C ASN A 9 -17.92 24.52 34.58
N THR A 10 -18.42 23.69 33.67
CA THR A 10 -17.62 23.04 32.62
C THR A 10 -17.39 24.04 31.49
N SER A 11 -16.40 24.91 31.65
CA SER A 11 -15.92 25.76 30.56
C SER A 11 -15.04 24.94 29.62
N GLU A 12 -15.55 24.70 28.41
CA GLU A 12 -14.86 24.66 27.12
C GLU A 12 -13.38 24.28 27.13
N GLN A 13 -13.12 22.97 27.19
CA GLN A 13 -11.88 22.43 26.63
C GLN A 13 -12.07 22.36 25.11
N LYS A 14 -11.71 23.45 24.41
CA LYS A 14 -11.55 23.45 22.95
C LYS A 14 -10.59 22.32 22.59
N ARG A 15 -11.14 21.23 22.06
CA ARG A 15 -10.37 20.13 21.46
C ARG A 15 -9.67 20.68 20.22
N ASP A 16 -8.41 21.03 20.38
CA ASP A 16 -7.52 21.27 19.25
C ASP A 16 -7.19 19.92 18.62
N ASN A 17 -8.10 19.43 17.76
CA ASN A 17 -8.02 18.14 17.06
C ASN A 17 -6.94 18.13 15.94
N ARG A 18 -5.84 18.88 16.10
CA ARG A 18 -4.81 19.06 15.06
C ARG A 18 -3.40 18.63 15.47
N SER A 19 -3.21 17.87 16.55
CA SER A 19 -1.99 17.08 16.72
C SER A 19 -2.19 15.67 16.16
N TYR A 20 -2.22 15.56 14.83
CA TYR A 20 -1.99 14.26 14.20
C TYR A 20 -0.57 13.84 14.56
N VAL A 21 -0.42 12.63 15.10
CA VAL A 21 0.73 12.10 15.85
C VAL A 21 0.65 12.51 17.33
N ASN A 22 0.11 11.61 18.15
CA ASN A 22 0.55 11.53 19.53
C ASN A 22 2.03 11.11 19.41
N PRO A 23 3.00 12.01 19.66
CA PRO A 23 4.38 11.58 19.64
C PRO A 23 4.48 10.41 20.62
N MET A 24 5.24 9.39 20.26
CA MET A 24 5.85 8.54 21.29
C MET A 24 6.25 9.44 22.44
N ASP A 25 5.93 9.05 23.68
CA ASP A 25 6.23 9.92 24.80
C ASP A 25 7.71 10.30 24.74
N GLU A 26 8.04 11.53 25.13
CA GLU A 26 9.39 12.08 25.00
C GLU A 26 10.43 11.23 25.75
N GLN A 27 10.01 10.49 26.78
CA GLN A 27 10.79 9.50 27.52
C GLN A 27 11.07 8.26 26.67
N GLU A 28 10.05 7.68 26.01
CA GLU A 28 10.20 6.55 25.09
C GLU A 28 11.07 6.94 23.88
N TRP A 29 10.93 8.17 23.38
CA TRP A 29 11.82 8.72 22.35
C TRP A 29 13.27 8.86 22.83
N ASN A 30 13.47 9.42 24.03
CA ASN A 30 14.80 9.62 24.61
C ASN A 30 15.49 8.31 24.98
N GLU A 31 14.76 7.30 25.47
CA GLU A 31 15.27 5.95 25.72
C GLU A 31 15.83 5.32 24.43
N ILE A 32 15.19 5.57 23.29
CA ILE A 32 15.63 5.04 21.99
C ILE A 32 16.84 5.79 21.45
N THR A 33 16.87 7.12 21.57
CA THR A 33 18.01 7.90 21.07
C THR A 33 19.27 7.71 21.89
N ASN A 34 19.13 7.42 23.19
CA ASN A 34 20.24 7.20 24.12
C ASN A 34 20.80 5.77 24.06
N ALA A 35 20.09 4.80 23.48
CA ALA A 35 20.57 3.43 23.26
C ALA A 35 21.62 3.29 22.13
N LYS A 36 22.15 4.40 21.58
CA LYS A 36 23.15 4.44 20.49
C LYS A 36 24.58 4.01 20.89
N GLY A 37 24.78 3.45 22.07
CA GLY A 37 26.07 2.90 22.50
C GLY A 37 26.17 1.41 22.18
N THR A 38 27.17 1.02 21.38
CA THR A 38 27.58 -0.37 21.04
C THR A 38 26.67 -1.16 20.09
N PHE A 39 26.82 -0.88 18.79
CA PHE A 39 26.32 -1.75 17.71
C PHE A 39 27.27 -2.93 17.49
N GLY A 40 27.11 -3.98 18.29
CA GLY A 40 27.52 -5.33 17.90
C GLY A 40 26.43 -5.93 17.01
N VAL A 41 26.81 -6.46 15.83
CA VAL A 41 25.92 -7.31 15.03
C VAL A 41 25.72 -8.61 15.80
N VAL A 42 24.71 -8.63 16.67
CA VAL A 42 24.28 -9.87 17.32
C VAL A 42 23.44 -10.62 16.29
N ALA A 43 23.94 -11.77 15.84
CA ALA A 43 23.14 -12.71 15.07
C ALA A 43 21.88 -13.04 15.88
N PRO A 44 20.66 -12.96 15.28
CA PRO A 44 19.45 -13.19 16.03
C PRO A 44 19.36 -14.67 16.42
N THR A 45 19.70 -14.98 17.66
CA THR A 45 19.26 -16.21 18.33
C THR A 45 17.76 -16.05 18.59
N GLN A 46 16.95 -16.50 17.64
CA GLN A 46 15.50 -16.51 17.77
C GLN A 46 15.10 -17.56 18.82
N VAL A 47 14.86 -17.09 20.04
CA VAL A 47 13.90 -17.78 20.92
C VAL A 47 12.53 -17.48 20.33
N GLU A 48 11.88 -18.49 19.74
CA GLU A 48 10.50 -18.39 19.24
C GLU A 48 9.54 -18.18 20.43
N THR A 49 9.42 -16.95 20.93
CA THR A 49 8.28 -16.58 21.78
C THR A 49 7.06 -16.38 20.88
N HIS A 50 5.96 -17.05 21.22
CA HIS A 50 4.65 -16.91 20.58
C HIS A 50 4.00 -15.56 20.92
N GLU A 51 4.69 -14.45 20.73
CA GLU A 51 4.10 -13.14 21.00
C GLU A 51 3.17 -12.73 19.84
N PRO A 52 1.94 -12.28 20.15
CA PRO A 52 1.02 -11.76 19.15
C PRO A 52 1.67 -10.59 18.42
N GLY A 53 1.37 -10.42 17.14
CA GLY A 53 1.96 -9.35 16.33
C GLY A 53 1.77 -7.99 17.02
N LYS A 54 2.85 -7.22 17.19
CA LYS A 54 2.78 -5.91 17.83
C LYS A 54 2.61 -4.82 16.79
N ARG A 55 1.63 -3.94 17.02
CA ARG A 55 1.42 -2.76 16.20
C ARG A 55 2.16 -1.57 16.80
N LEU A 56 3.05 -0.98 16.03
CA LEU A 56 3.82 0.20 16.44
C LEU A 56 3.32 1.50 15.79
N TYR A 57 2.60 1.41 14.66
CA TYR A 57 2.02 2.58 14.01
C TYR A 57 0.63 2.90 14.59
N PRO A 58 0.35 4.15 15.02
CA PRO A 58 -0.93 4.52 15.64
C PRO A 58 -2.12 4.32 14.70
N ASP A 59 -3.32 4.23 15.27
CA ASP A 59 -4.56 4.19 14.48
C ASP A 59 -4.80 5.50 13.74
N SER A 60 -4.86 5.40 12.41
CA SER A 60 -5.34 6.50 11.60
C SER A 60 -6.85 6.65 11.76
N TRP A 61 -7.39 7.83 11.47
CA TRP A 61 -8.83 8.05 11.57
C TRP A 61 -9.61 7.13 10.62
N GLU A 62 -9.04 6.80 9.47
CA GLU A 62 -9.62 5.89 8.48
C GLU A 62 -9.71 4.47 9.01
N MET A 63 -8.65 4.01 9.68
CA MET A 63 -8.66 2.71 10.34
C MET A 63 -9.73 2.67 11.41
N ASN A 64 -9.83 3.72 12.22
CA ASN A 64 -10.89 3.84 13.23
C ASN A 64 -12.29 3.83 12.61
N PHE A 65 -12.47 4.51 11.47
CA PHE A 65 -13.72 4.52 10.71
C PHE A 65 -14.07 3.11 10.21
N TRP A 66 -13.15 2.45 9.50
CA TRP A 66 -13.35 1.10 8.96
C TRP A 66 -13.59 0.09 10.08
N ASN A 67 -12.84 0.17 11.17
CA ASN A 67 -13.05 -0.63 12.38
C ASN A 67 -14.47 -0.51 12.91
N ARG A 68 -14.90 0.74 13.13
CA ARG A 68 -16.17 1.05 13.76
C ARG A 68 -17.37 0.60 12.94
N TYR A 69 -17.35 0.81 11.63
CA TYR A 69 -18.53 0.60 10.77
C TYR A 69 -18.51 -0.73 10.02
N PHE A 70 -17.33 -1.25 9.70
CA PHE A 70 -17.17 -2.43 8.84
C PHE A 70 -16.34 -3.54 9.49
N GLY A 71 -15.81 -3.33 10.70
CA GLY A 71 -14.98 -4.31 11.38
C GLY A 71 -15.69 -5.64 11.59
N TRP A 72 -16.99 -5.62 11.94
CA TRP A 72 -17.80 -6.82 12.09
C TRP A 72 -17.94 -7.64 10.79
N PHE A 73 -17.95 -6.97 9.62
CA PHE A 73 -18.11 -7.61 8.32
C PHE A 73 -16.78 -8.16 7.81
N LEU A 74 -15.71 -7.35 7.93
CA LEU A 74 -14.38 -7.69 7.45
C LEU A 74 -13.67 -8.72 8.34
N PHE A 75 -13.97 -8.75 9.65
CA PHE A 75 -13.25 -9.57 10.65
C PHE A 75 -14.16 -10.48 11.48
N GLY A 76 -15.48 -10.48 11.23
CA GLY A 76 -16.37 -11.47 11.82
C GLY A 76 -16.22 -12.86 11.18
N ASN A 77 -16.94 -13.85 11.70
CA ASN A 77 -16.96 -15.22 11.15
C ASN A 77 -17.65 -15.35 9.77
N ASN A 78 -17.90 -14.23 9.08
CA ASN A 78 -18.53 -14.20 7.76
C ASN A 78 -17.60 -14.80 6.69
N VAL A 79 -18.12 -15.72 5.90
CA VAL A 79 -17.41 -16.34 4.77
C VAL A 79 -17.02 -15.30 3.72
N ILE A 80 -17.87 -14.31 3.46
CA ILE A 80 -17.62 -13.25 2.47
C ILE A 80 -16.46 -12.36 2.95
N GLY A 81 -16.46 -11.94 4.21
CA GLY A 81 -15.38 -11.16 4.80
C GLY A 81 -14.04 -11.89 4.74
N ARG A 82 -14.04 -13.20 5.05
CA ARG A 82 -12.85 -14.06 4.92
C ARG A 82 -12.37 -14.20 3.47
N ALA A 83 -13.29 -14.36 2.51
CA ALA A 83 -12.95 -14.42 1.10
C ALA A 83 -12.35 -13.10 0.59
N ILE A 84 -12.92 -11.95 0.98
CA ILE A 84 -12.36 -10.61 0.69
C ILE A 84 -10.98 -10.45 1.34
N GLY A 85 -10.83 -10.90 2.59
CA GLY A 85 -9.57 -11.02 3.33
C GLY A 85 -8.48 -11.75 2.56
N PHE A 86 -8.85 -12.88 1.96
CA PHE A 86 -7.97 -13.74 1.21
C PHE A 86 -7.63 -13.18 -0.18
N ILE A 87 -8.65 -12.69 -0.91
CA ILE A 87 -8.49 -12.15 -2.27
C ILE A 87 -7.57 -10.94 -2.25
N PHE A 88 -7.84 -9.96 -1.41
CA PHE A 88 -7.08 -8.71 -1.48
C PHE A 88 -5.74 -8.78 -0.74
N VAL A 89 -5.37 -9.95 -0.18
CA VAL A 89 -4.24 -10.31 0.72
C VAL A 89 -4.09 -9.38 1.96
N THR A 90 -4.22 -8.09 1.73
CA THR A 90 -4.56 -6.99 2.60
C THR A 90 -5.71 -6.15 1.99
N PRO A 91 -7.00 -6.54 2.11
CA PRO A 91 -8.11 -5.63 1.77
C PRO A 91 -7.97 -4.27 2.46
N LEU A 92 -7.29 -4.22 3.60
CA LEU A 92 -7.03 -2.98 4.30
C LEU A 92 -5.91 -2.14 3.73
N THR A 93 -4.90 -2.64 3.03
CA THR A 93 -3.95 -1.75 2.33
C THR A 93 -4.68 -0.97 1.24
N ASN A 94 -5.70 -1.58 0.65
CA ASN A 94 -6.62 -0.91 -0.28
C ASN A 94 -7.52 0.12 0.45
N LEU A 95 -8.07 -0.22 1.62
CA LEU A 95 -9.02 0.63 2.37
C LEU A 95 -8.34 1.76 3.18
N THR A 96 -7.08 1.54 3.59
CA THR A 96 -6.19 2.52 4.24
C THR A 96 -5.38 3.31 3.22
N GLY A 97 -5.69 3.20 1.92
CA GLY A 97 -5.08 4.01 0.84
C GLY A 97 -5.23 5.53 1.02
N LEU A 98 -5.94 5.95 2.07
CA LEU A 98 -6.15 7.31 2.53
C LEU A 98 -5.03 7.80 3.49
N SER A 99 -4.24 6.90 4.09
CA SER A 99 -3.14 7.24 4.99
C SER A 99 -1.78 7.07 4.32
N LEU A 100 -1.25 8.15 3.72
CA LEU A 100 0.06 8.14 3.03
C LEU A 100 1.19 7.62 3.93
N TYR A 101 1.21 8.03 5.19
CA TYR A 101 2.25 7.63 6.14
C TYR A 101 2.17 6.15 6.50
N TYR A 102 0.96 5.62 6.69
CA TYR A 102 0.79 4.21 6.94
C TYR A 102 1.17 3.38 5.71
N GLN A 103 0.81 3.81 4.50
CA GLN A 103 1.22 3.13 3.27
C GLN A 103 2.73 3.14 3.07
N LEU A 104 3.43 4.24 3.42
CA LEU A 104 4.90 4.26 3.42
C LEU A 104 5.49 3.30 4.45
N TYR A 105 4.93 3.27 5.66
CA TYR A 105 5.35 2.31 6.70
C TYR A 105 5.15 0.87 6.24
N LEU A 106 3.98 0.54 5.69
CA LEU A 106 3.67 -0.76 5.11
C LEU A 106 4.65 -1.12 3.99
N ASN A 107 4.96 -0.18 3.11
CA ASN A 107 5.92 -0.37 2.04
C ASN A 107 7.32 -0.75 2.58
N GLU A 108 7.74 -0.23 3.73
CA GLU A 108 9.03 -0.58 4.34
C GLU A 108 9.04 -1.97 5.00
N ILE A 109 7.91 -2.44 5.53
CA ILE A 109 7.82 -3.77 6.18
C ILE A 109 7.50 -4.89 5.19
N PHE A 110 6.78 -4.61 4.10
CA PHE A 110 6.39 -5.60 3.09
C PHE A 110 7.47 -5.83 2.04
N HIS A 111 8.22 -4.79 1.70
CA HIS A 111 9.23 -4.86 0.65
C HIS A 111 10.60 -4.72 1.31
N THR A 112 11.11 -5.83 1.85
CA THR A 112 12.42 -5.86 2.48
C THR A 112 13.52 -6.23 1.49
N HIS A 113 13.16 -7.02 0.48
CA HIS A 113 14.11 -7.47 -0.53
C HIS A 113 14.29 -6.43 -1.65
N PHE A 114 15.52 -6.29 -2.13
CA PHE A 114 15.87 -5.32 -3.17
C PHE A 114 15.07 -5.55 -4.47
N MET A 115 14.94 -6.81 -4.91
CA MET A 115 14.24 -7.14 -6.16
C MET A 115 12.75 -6.75 -6.09
N THR A 116 12.10 -6.94 -4.95
CA THR A 116 10.71 -6.52 -4.75
C THR A 116 10.58 -5.01 -4.81
N ARG A 117 11.47 -4.28 -4.12
CA ARG A 117 11.51 -2.80 -4.18
C ARG A 117 11.74 -2.28 -5.60
N LEU A 118 12.68 -2.87 -6.32
CA LEU A 118 13.00 -2.51 -7.70
C LEU A 118 11.81 -2.80 -8.63
N ALA A 119 11.18 -3.96 -8.49
CA ALA A 119 9.99 -4.33 -9.25
C ALA A 119 8.86 -3.32 -9.03
N HIS A 120 8.56 -2.92 -7.79
CA HIS A 120 7.54 -1.90 -7.49
C HIS A 120 7.91 -0.53 -8.07
N PHE A 121 9.19 -0.15 -7.99
CA PHE A 121 9.65 1.14 -8.52
C PHE A 121 9.53 1.22 -10.04
N VAL A 122 9.74 0.11 -10.76
CA VAL A 122 9.72 0.06 -12.23
C VAL A 122 8.33 -0.29 -12.78
N LEU A 123 7.66 -1.29 -12.20
CA LEU A 123 6.44 -1.87 -12.76
C LEU A 123 5.19 -1.05 -12.41
N MET A 124 5.10 -0.36 -11.26
CA MET A 124 3.96 0.53 -10.98
C MET A 124 3.83 1.68 -12.01
N PRO A 125 4.90 2.42 -12.37
CA PRO A 125 4.83 3.40 -13.46
C PRO A 125 4.45 2.77 -14.80
N LEU A 126 4.95 1.57 -15.12
CA LEU A 126 4.62 0.89 -16.38
C LEU A 126 3.16 0.45 -16.44
N ILE A 127 2.62 -0.10 -15.35
CA ILE A 127 1.19 -0.42 -15.24
C ILE A 127 0.36 0.83 -15.47
N ASN A 128 0.71 1.95 -14.83
CA ASN A 128 0.01 3.23 -15.02
C ASN A 128 0.14 3.76 -16.44
N PHE A 129 1.32 3.67 -17.04
CA PHE A 129 1.55 4.03 -18.43
C PHE A 129 0.64 3.25 -19.37
N PHE A 130 0.62 1.92 -19.28
CA PHE A 130 -0.20 1.09 -20.17
C PHE A 130 -1.71 1.22 -19.89
N LEU A 131 -2.12 1.43 -18.63
CA LEU A 131 -3.50 1.81 -18.32
C LEU A 131 -3.89 3.14 -18.98
N MET A 132 -3.01 4.14 -18.93
CA MET A 132 -3.25 5.42 -19.61
C MET A 132 -3.29 5.25 -21.14
N VAL A 133 -2.39 4.45 -21.73
CA VAL A 133 -2.41 4.11 -23.18
C VAL A 133 -3.74 3.48 -23.56
N PHE A 134 -4.21 2.51 -22.76
CA PHE A 134 -5.53 1.90 -22.97
C PHE A 134 -6.65 2.94 -22.89
N LEU A 135 -6.60 3.88 -21.95
CA LEU A 135 -7.63 4.90 -21.79
C LEU A 135 -7.59 6.00 -22.87
N CYS A 136 -6.45 6.25 -23.51
CA CYS A 136 -6.33 7.22 -24.60
C CYS A 136 -7.27 6.94 -25.78
N GLN A 137 -7.75 5.69 -25.94
CA GLN A 137 -8.71 5.35 -26.99
C GLN A 137 -10.09 6.02 -26.81
N PHE A 138 -10.47 6.32 -25.56
CA PHE A 138 -11.74 6.97 -25.24
C PHE A 138 -11.58 8.48 -25.35
N ASN A 139 -11.66 9.00 -26.58
CA ASN A 139 -11.55 10.42 -26.88
C ASN A 139 -12.85 11.16 -26.53
N PHE A 140 -12.73 12.33 -25.91
CA PHE A 140 -13.86 13.21 -25.62
C PHE A 140 -13.98 14.36 -26.64
N SER A 141 -12.97 14.54 -27.50
CA SER A 141 -12.94 15.54 -28.56
C SER A 141 -12.28 14.96 -29.81
N GLU A 142 -12.93 15.10 -30.96
CA GLU A 142 -12.35 14.73 -32.25
C GLU A 142 -11.27 15.73 -32.71
N GLN A 143 -11.38 16.99 -32.29
CA GLN A 143 -10.45 18.05 -32.66
C GLN A 143 -9.14 17.99 -31.87
N TYR A 144 -9.20 17.56 -30.61
CA TYR A 144 -8.06 17.57 -29.69
C TYR A 144 -7.78 16.15 -29.20
N LEU A 145 -6.85 15.46 -29.87
CA LEU A 145 -6.46 14.08 -29.58
C LEU A 145 -5.94 13.84 -28.14
N TRP A 146 -5.55 14.90 -27.43
CA TRP A 146 -5.10 14.84 -26.04
C TRP A 146 -6.23 15.00 -25.02
N ILE A 147 -7.47 15.31 -25.45
CA ILE A 147 -8.64 15.34 -24.58
C ILE A 147 -9.32 13.96 -24.63
N ASN A 148 -8.80 13.05 -23.82
CA ASN A 148 -9.25 11.66 -23.74
C ASN A 148 -9.28 11.16 -22.28
N ALA A 149 -9.76 9.93 -22.07
CA ALA A 149 -9.86 9.35 -20.73
C ALA A 149 -8.50 9.15 -20.04
N GLY A 150 -7.40 8.99 -20.79
CA GLY A 150 -6.04 8.93 -20.22
C GLY A 150 -5.63 10.26 -19.57
N THR A 151 -5.92 11.38 -20.24
CA THR A 151 -5.73 12.73 -19.68
C THR A 151 -6.68 12.97 -18.50
N ALA A 152 -7.94 12.53 -18.57
CA ALA A 152 -8.86 12.64 -17.43
C ALA A 152 -8.40 11.82 -16.21
N MET A 153 -7.90 10.60 -16.40
CA MET A 153 -7.28 9.81 -15.32
C MET A 153 -6.10 10.56 -14.70
N THR A 154 -5.26 11.18 -15.53
CA THR A 154 -4.11 11.97 -15.06
C THR A 154 -4.54 13.14 -14.19
N VAL A 155 -5.52 13.92 -14.64
CA VAL A 155 -6.09 15.05 -13.85
C VAL A 155 -6.72 14.54 -12.56
N TYR A 156 -7.51 13.46 -12.63
CA TYR A 156 -8.11 12.84 -11.45
C TYR A 156 -7.05 12.44 -10.42
N LEU A 157 -5.99 11.74 -10.86
CA LEU A 157 -4.89 11.35 -10.00
C LEU A 157 -4.17 12.58 -9.41
N MET A 158 -3.84 13.59 -10.22
CA MET A 158 -3.21 14.82 -9.71
C MET A 158 -4.05 15.51 -8.62
N LEU A 159 -5.37 15.66 -8.84
CA LEU A 159 -6.28 16.25 -7.86
C LEU A 159 -6.36 15.40 -6.59
N TRP A 160 -6.49 14.08 -6.76
CA TRP A 160 -6.48 13.12 -5.65
C TRP A 160 -5.23 13.32 -4.80
N TYR A 161 -4.03 13.31 -5.39
CA TYR A 161 -2.77 13.46 -4.64
C TYR A 161 -2.54 14.85 -4.07
N LEU A 162 -3.03 15.89 -4.71
CA LEU A 162 -3.01 17.23 -4.16
C LEU A 162 -3.83 17.29 -2.87
N VAL A 163 -5.07 16.78 -2.90
CA VAL A 163 -5.95 16.70 -1.72
C VAL A 163 -5.29 15.87 -0.62
N TRP A 164 -4.66 14.73 -0.96
CA TRP A 164 -3.95 13.92 0.03
C TRP A 164 -2.70 14.57 0.60
N GLY A 165 -1.91 15.23 -0.24
CA GLY A 165 -0.75 16.00 0.20
C GLY A 165 -1.15 17.09 1.19
N LEU A 166 -2.25 17.80 0.92
CA LEU A 166 -2.76 18.83 1.82
C LEU A 166 -3.31 18.24 3.14
N THR A 167 -4.12 17.18 3.08
CA THR A 167 -4.74 16.56 4.26
C THR A 167 -3.73 15.88 5.18
N GLN A 168 -2.65 15.30 4.63
CA GLN A 168 -1.59 14.63 5.38
C GLN A 168 -0.39 15.55 5.65
N ASN A 169 -0.54 16.86 5.47
CA ASN A 169 0.54 17.85 5.60
C ASN A 169 1.75 17.63 4.66
N ALA A 170 1.74 16.68 3.74
CA ALA A 170 2.74 16.51 2.68
C ALA A 170 2.44 17.45 1.49
N THR A 171 2.38 18.76 1.77
CA THR A 171 1.85 19.80 0.86
C THR A 171 2.51 19.84 -0.52
N PHE A 172 3.79 19.48 -0.62
CA PHE A 172 4.53 19.46 -1.88
C PHE A 172 4.40 18.15 -2.66
N LEU A 173 3.73 17.13 -2.12
CA LEU A 173 3.54 15.85 -2.81
C LEU A 173 2.86 16.04 -4.16
N GLY A 174 1.75 16.80 -4.22
CA GLY A 174 1.06 17.07 -5.48
C GLY A 174 1.96 17.78 -6.51
N LEU A 175 2.82 18.69 -6.05
CA LEU A 175 3.78 19.39 -6.89
C LEU A 175 4.86 18.44 -7.43
N PHE A 176 5.41 17.56 -6.60
CA PHE A 176 6.41 16.56 -7.02
C PHE A 176 5.81 15.51 -7.96
N MET A 177 4.52 15.20 -7.79
CA MET A 177 3.81 14.25 -8.64
C MET A 177 3.46 14.79 -10.01
N ALA A 178 3.18 16.09 -10.12
CA ALA A 178 2.70 16.68 -11.37
C ALA A 178 3.65 16.42 -12.56
N PRO A 179 4.99 16.62 -12.46
CA PRO A 179 5.91 16.28 -13.55
C PRO A 179 5.87 14.80 -13.94
N ALA A 180 5.85 13.89 -12.97
CA ALA A 180 5.87 12.45 -13.22
C ALA A 180 4.59 11.98 -13.93
N LEU A 181 3.42 12.42 -13.45
CA LEU A 181 2.12 12.10 -14.06
C LEU A 181 1.96 12.76 -15.43
N SER A 182 2.40 14.01 -15.60
CA SER A 182 2.38 14.70 -16.91
C SER A 182 3.25 13.98 -17.94
N LEU A 183 4.45 13.52 -17.54
CA LEU A 183 5.35 12.79 -18.42
C LEU A 183 4.78 11.42 -18.82
N LEU A 184 4.14 10.71 -17.87
CA LEU A 184 3.44 9.46 -18.16
C LEU A 184 2.27 9.68 -19.13
N CYS A 185 1.45 10.70 -18.88
CA CYS A 185 0.31 11.05 -19.74
C CYS A 185 0.75 11.44 -21.15
N LEU A 186 1.79 12.29 -21.27
CA LEU A 186 2.35 12.69 -22.56
C LEU A 186 2.90 11.47 -23.31
N SER A 187 3.69 10.64 -22.64
CA SER A 187 4.24 9.41 -23.23
C SER A 187 3.14 8.45 -23.67
N ALA A 188 2.09 8.28 -22.86
CA ALA A 188 0.96 7.41 -23.18
C ALA A 188 0.18 7.92 -24.40
N ASN A 189 -0.03 9.23 -24.50
CA ASN A 189 -0.64 9.85 -25.68
C ASN A 189 0.23 9.69 -26.92
N LEU A 190 1.55 9.88 -26.82
CA LEU A 190 2.47 9.67 -27.93
C LEU A 190 2.48 8.21 -28.39
N PHE A 191 2.56 7.26 -27.46
CA PHE A 191 2.51 5.83 -27.75
C PHE A 191 1.19 5.46 -28.43
N TYR A 192 0.06 5.89 -27.88
CA TYR A 192 -1.26 5.68 -28.48
C TYR A 192 -1.33 6.26 -29.89
N ASN A 193 -0.93 7.52 -30.11
CA ASN A 193 -1.03 8.14 -31.44
C ASN A 193 -0.05 7.55 -32.46
N PHE A 194 1.09 7.01 -32.03
CA PHE A 194 2.08 6.40 -32.92
C PHE A 194 1.69 4.99 -33.35
N PHE A 195 1.14 4.18 -32.43
CA PHE A 195 0.81 2.78 -32.69
C PHE A 195 -0.65 2.56 -33.08
N ARG A 196 -1.46 3.61 -33.24
CA ARG A 196 -2.87 3.45 -33.57
C ARG A 196 -3.01 3.02 -35.02
N HIS A 197 -3.75 1.94 -35.24
CA HIS A 197 -4.14 1.54 -36.58
C HIS A 197 -5.25 2.48 -37.06
N ASP A 198 -4.99 3.21 -38.13
CA ASP A 198 -5.97 4.05 -38.83
C ASP A 198 -6.52 3.23 -40.02
N ASP A 199 -7.35 2.24 -39.70
CA ASP A 199 -7.96 1.38 -40.73
C ASP A 199 -9.20 2.02 -41.39
N GLY A 200 -9.52 3.27 -41.03
CA GLY A 200 -10.63 4.04 -41.58
C GLY A 200 -12.03 3.49 -41.28
N GLN A 201 -12.14 2.36 -40.56
CA GLN A 201 -13.40 1.64 -40.34
C GLN A 201 -13.70 1.43 -38.85
N SER A 202 -12.71 1.48 -37.95
CA SER A 202 -12.96 1.45 -36.52
C SER A 202 -12.00 2.37 -35.75
N GLN A 203 -12.55 3.29 -34.95
CA GLN A 203 -11.75 4.09 -34.00
C GLN A 203 -11.24 3.26 -32.79
N ALA A 204 -11.41 1.93 -32.81
CA ALA A 204 -10.98 1.07 -31.73
C ALA A 204 -9.51 0.71 -31.93
N PHE A 205 -8.63 1.45 -31.26
CA PHE A 205 -7.19 1.22 -31.17
C PHE A 205 -6.78 -0.21 -30.76
N TYR A 206 -7.68 -0.94 -30.12
CA TYR A 206 -7.40 -2.29 -29.63
C TYR A 206 -7.38 -3.30 -30.77
N ASP A 207 -6.22 -3.44 -31.41
CA ASP A 207 -5.92 -4.65 -32.17
C ASP A 207 -5.41 -5.72 -31.20
N SER A 208 -6.34 -6.57 -30.75
CA SER A 208 -6.05 -7.73 -29.89
C SER A 208 -4.98 -8.68 -30.45
N THR A 209 -4.67 -8.59 -31.74
CA THR A 209 -3.82 -9.56 -32.44
C THR A 209 -2.32 -9.24 -32.36
N VAL A 210 -1.93 -8.00 -32.07
CA VAL A 210 -0.53 -7.59 -32.00
C VAL A 210 -0.09 -7.46 -30.53
N ILE A 211 0.63 -8.49 -30.05
CA ILE A 211 1.04 -8.64 -28.65
C ILE A 211 1.73 -7.38 -28.09
N TYR A 212 2.67 -6.79 -28.83
CA TYR A 212 3.49 -5.69 -28.31
C TYR A 212 2.76 -4.33 -28.25
N THR A 213 1.66 -4.16 -28.98
CA THR A 213 0.82 -2.95 -28.93
C THR A 213 -0.40 -3.10 -28.02
N ASN A 214 -0.61 -4.28 -27.41
CA ASN A 214 -1.76 -4.53 -26.54
C ASN A 214 -1.50 -4.02 -25.10
N PRO A 215 -2.03 -2.83 -24.72
CA PRO A 215 -1.73 -2.25 -23.41
C PRO A 215 -2.25 -3.10 -22.24
N LEU A 216 -3.40 -3.77 -22.39
CA LEU A 216 -3.97 -4.60 -21.32
C LEU A 216 -3.12 -5.85 -21.05
N LEU A 217 -2.57 -6.46 -22.10
CA LEU A 217 -1.64 -7.58 -21.95
C LEU A 217 -0.39 -7.15 -21.17
N TRP A 218 0.15 -5.96 -21.48
CA TRP A 218 1.28 -5.40 -20.74
C TRP A 218 0.93 -5.04 -19.30
N VAL A 219 -0.27 -4.50 -19.02
CA VAL A 219 -0.75 -4.28 -17.64
C VAL A 219 -0.76 -5.60 -16.86
N ILE A 220 -1.30 -6.67 -17.45
CA ILE A 220 -1.34 -7.99 -16.82
C ILE A 220 0.08 -8.54 -16.61
N PHE A 221 0.93 -8.48 -17.63
CA PHE A 221 2.30 -8.97 -17.55
C PHE A 221 3.12 -8.23 -16.49
N CYS A 222 3.05 -6.90 -16.47
CA CYS A 222 3.70 -6.10 -15.42
C CYS A 222 3.13 -6.41 -14.03
N GLY A 223 1.82 -6.57 -13.89
CA GLY A 223 1.18 -6.99 -12.64
C GLY A 223 1.67 -8.37 -12.16
N MET A 224 1.80 -9.33 -13.07
CA MET A 224 2.33 -10.67 -12.77
C MET A 224 3.79 -10.61 -12.32
N LEU A 225 4.63 -9.81 -12.99
CA LEU A 225 6.03 -9.62 -12.58
C LEU A 225 6.13 -8.92 -11.22
N GLN A 226 5.28 -7.92 -10.96
CA GLN A 226 5.26 -7.17 -9.70
C GLN A 226 4.80 -8.08 -8.55
N SER A 227 3.71 -8.81 -8.75
CA SER A 227 3.21 -9.80 -7.78
C SER A 227 4.23 -10.92 -7.55
N GLY A 228 4.79 -11.47 -8.62
CA GLY A 228 5.82 -12.51 -8.56
C GLY A 228 7.08 -12.07 -7.84
N SER A 229 7.45 -10.78 -7.88
CA SER A 229 8.61 -10.26 -7.15
C SER A 229 8.53 -10.47 -5.64
N HIS A 230 7.32 -10.58 -5.07
CA HIS A 230 7.14 -10.90 -3.65
C HIS A 230 7.58 -12.31 -3.27
N SER A 231 7.83 -13.21 -4.23
CA SER A 231 8.43 -14.51 -3.92
C SER A 231 9.87 -14.40 -3.41
N PHE A 232 10.52 -13.24 -3.60
CA PHE A 232 11.83 -12.95 -3.04
C PHE A 232 11.78 -12.43 -1.61
N GLU A 233 10.60 -12.11 -1.08
CA GLU A 233 10.47 -11.70 0.32
C GLU A 233 10.75 -12.91 1.24
N PRO A 234 11.51 -12.72 2.33
CA PRO A 234 11.95 -13.82 3.19
C PRO A 234 10.78 -14.45 3.96
N LYS A 235 9.67 -13.72 4.11
CA LYS A 235 8.50 -14.16 4.87
C LYS A 235 7.21 -13.83 4.13
N LEU A 236 6.29 -14.78 4.16
CA LEU A 236 4.90 -14.64 3.77
C LEU A 236 4.08 -14.04 4.91
N PRO A 237 3.13 -13.14 4.61
CA PRO A 237 2.25 -12.58 5.60
C PRO A 237 1.24 -13.63 6.15
N PRO A 238 0.76 -13.47 7.41
CA PRO A 238 -0.17 -14.39 8.08
C PRO A 238 -1.47 -14.74 7.32
N ARG A 239 -1.84 -13.97 6.29
CA ARG A 239 -3.06 -14.20 5.49
C ARG A 239 -2.85 -15.19 4.34
N VAL A 240 -1.61 -15.39 3.93
CA VAL A 240 -1.25 -16.37 2.89
C VAL A 240 -1.06 -17.76 3.49
N ASN A 241 -0.68 -17.86 4.76
CA ASN A 241 -0.30 -19.12 5.39
C ASN A 241 -1.42 -19.81 6.21
N HIS A 242 -2.64 -19.25 6.24
CA HIS A 242 -3.79 -19.72 7.03
C HIS A 242 -3.58 -19.76 8.56
N THR A 243 -2.42 -19.34 9.05
CA THR A 243 -2.12 -19.16 10.48
C THR A 243 -2.19 -17.68 10.76
N GLN A 244 -3.32 -17.22 11.32
CA GLN A 244 -3.65 -15.79 11.47
C GLN A 244 -2.64 -14.96 12.28
N ASP A 245 -1.63 -15.60 12.87
CA ASP A 245 -0.90 -15.03 14.00
C ASP A 245 0.54 -14.66 13.66
N ARG A 246 1.15 -15.17 12.58
CA ARG A 246 2.56 -14.84 12.27
C ARG A 246 2.95 -14.94 10.80
N TRP A 247 4.00 -14.21 10.48
CA TRP A 247 4.73 -14.34 9.22
C TRP A 247 5.55 -15.63 9.20
N VAL A 248 5.63 -16.31 8.06
CA VAL A 248 6.36 -17.58 7.91
C VAL A 248 7.21 -17.58 6.65
N GLY A 249 8.34 -18.26 6.63
CA GLY A 249 9.13 -18.41 5.41
C GLY A 249 8.35 -19.15 4.31
N LEU A 250 8.57 -18.78 3.04
CA LEU A 250 7.96 -19.47 1.89
C LEU A 250 8.33 -20.96 1.88
N HIS A 251 9.60 -21.27 2.13
CA HIS A 251 10.08 -22.65 2.23
C HIS A 251 9.35 -23.42 3.35
N ASP A 252 9.29 -22.85 4.55
CA ASP A 252 8.63 -23.48 5.70
C ASP A 252 7.13 -23.71 5.44
N PHE A 253 6.47 -22.77 4.78
CA PHE A 253 5.07 -22.91 4.38
C PHE A 253 4.87 -24.08 3.44
N ILE A 254 5.70 -24.18 2.38
CA ILE A 254 5.65 -25.28 1.41
C ILE A 254 5.93 -26.61 2.11
N GLU A 255 7.02 -26.70 2.87
CA GLU A 255 7.45 -27.92 3.54
C GLU A 255 6.38 -28.45 4.52
N ARG A 256 5.79 -27.57 5.34
CA ARG A 256 4.68 -27.93 6.25
C ARG A 256 3.47 -28.45 5.47
N GLY A 257 3.12 -27.77 4.38
CA GLY A 257 2.02 -28.17 3.51
C GLY A 257 2.16 -29.59 2.97
N PHE A 258 3.34 -29.94 2.47
CA PHE A 258 3.61 -31.30 1.96
C PHE A 258 3.71 -32.34 3.08
N LYS A 259 4.38 -32.04 4.20
CA LYS A 259 4.48 -32.94 5.35
C LYS A 259 3.13 -33.28 5.97
N GLN A 260 2.15 -32.37 5.91
CA GLN A 260 0.80 -32.58 6.42
C GLN A 260 -0.16 -33.21 5.38
N HIS A 261 0.35 -33.74 4.27
CA HIS A 261 -0.45 -34.28 3.15
C HIS A 261 -1.43 -33.26 2.54
N ARG A 262 -1.12 -31.96 2.63
CA ARG A 262 -1.90 -30.83 2.08
C ARG A 262 -1.18 -30.15 0.91
N GLY A 263 -0.32 -30.88 0.19
CA GLY A 263 0.48 -30.33 -0.92
C GLY A 263 -0.36 -29.63 -1.99
N PHE A 264 -1.46 -30.25 -2.45
CA PHE A 264 -2.37 -29.64 -3.42
C PHE A 264 -3.02 -28.34 -2.93
N GLN A 265 -3.43 -28.28 -1.66
CA GLN A 265 -4.00 -27.06 -1.06
C GLN A 265 -2.94 -25.96 -0.96
N THR A 266 -1.70 -26.33 -0.68
CA THR A 266 -0.57 -25.41 -0.58
C THR A 266 -0.26 -24.80 -1.94
N ILE A 267 -0.15 -25.62 -2.99
CA ILE A 267 0.02 -25.15 -4.37
C ILE A 267 -1.17 -24.28 -4.78
N GLY A 268 -2.39 -24.73 -4.53
CA GLY A 268 -3.60 -23.96 -4.84
C GLY A 268 -3.63 -22.59 -4.16
N THR A 269 -3.16 -22.52 -2.90
CA THR A 269 -3.04 -21.25 -2.16
C THR A 269 -2.01 -20.32 -2.80
N LEU A 270 -0.83 -20.84 -3.19
CA LEU A 270 0.20 -20.03 -3.85
C LEU A 270 -0.24 -19.52 -5.23
N VAL A 271 -0.92 -20.37 -6.02
CA VAL A 271 -1.49 -19.98 -7.32
C VAL A 271 -2.56 -18.92 -7.12
N ALA A 272 -3.46 -19.09 -6.16
CA ALA A 272 -4.49 -18.09 -5.86
C ALA A 272 -3.86 -16.77 -5.40
N ALA A 273 -2.87 -16.81 -4.50
CA ALA A 273 -2.16 -15.63 -4.03
C ALA A 273 -1.45 -14.89 -5.17
N PHE A 274 -0.87 -15.61 -6.13
CA PHE A 274 -0.25 -15.01 -7.31
C PHE A 274 -1.27 -14.37 -8.26
N LEU A 275 -2.40 -15.04 -8.53
CA LEU A 275 -3.45 -14.51 -9.42
C LEU A 275 -4.15 -13.29 -8.81
N PHE A 276 -4.56 -13.39 -7.55
CA PHE A 276 -5.20 -12.27 -6.86
C PHE A 276 -4.19 -11.15 -6.55
N GLY A 277 -2.95 -11.50 -6.19
CA GLY A 277 -1.87 -10.54 -6.06
C GLY A 277 -1.63 -9.77 -7.36
N THR A 278 -1.67 -10.42 -8.52
CA THR A 278 -1.59 -9.74 -9.82
C THR A 278 -2.69 -8.69 -9.98
N MET A 279 -3.94 -9.04 -9.63
CA MET A 279 -5.06 -8.10 -9.69
C MET A 279 -4.89 -6.94 -8.70
N ASP A 280 -4.44 -7.24 -7.48
CA ASP A 280 -4.16 -6.25 -6.46
C ASP A 280 -3.09 -5.27 -6.91
N GLU A 281 -1.99 -5.74 -7.50
CA GLU A 281 -0.93 -4.87 -8.02
C GLU A 281 -1.43 -3.95 -9.15
N ILE A 282 -2.31 -4.45 -10.03
CA ILE A 282 -2.90 -3.64 -11.11
C ILE A 282 -3.79 -2.53 -10.53
N ILE A 283 -4.65 -2.87 -9.56
CA ILE A 283 -5.58 -1.93 -8.92
C ILE A 283 -4.81 -0.94 -8.02
N ALA A 284 -3.75 -1.41 -7.37
CA ALA A 284 -2.95 -0.62 -6.44
C ALA A 284 -1.99 0.33 -7.16
N SER A 285 -1.45 -0.03 -8.32
CA SER A 285 -0.41 0.77 -8.99
C SER A 285 -0.82 2.23 -9.28
N PRO A 286 -2.04 2.54 -9.78
CA PRO A 286 -2.50 3.92 -9.95
C PRO A 286 -2.52 4.73 -8.68
N ARG A 287 -2.85 4.10 -7.54
CA ARG A 287 -2.97 4.77 -6.24
C ARG A 287 -1.65 4.82 -5.45
N LEU A 288 -0.76 3.85 -5.63
CA LEU A 288 0.47 3.69 -4.84
C LEU A 288 1.69 4.26 -5.55
N PHE A 289 1.67 4.46 -6.87
CA PHE A 289 2.80 5.06 -7.60
C PHE A 289 3.31 6.35 -6.95
N PRO A 290 2.46 7.25 -6.41
CA PRO A 290 2.97 8.46 -5.75
C PRO A 290 3.66 8.26 -4.43
N LEU A 291 3.45 7.12 -3.77
CA LEU A 291 4.24 6.77 -2.60
C LEU A 291 5.70 6.54 -2.98
N ASN A 292 5.98 6.01 -4.18
CA ASN A 292 7.35 5.88 -4.66
C ASN A 292 8.00 7.26 -4.86
N VAL A 293 7.27 8.22 -5.43
CA VAL A 293 7.75 9.59 -5.58
C VAL A 293 7.92 10.26 -4.21
N LEU A 294 6.95 10.12 -3.31
CA LEU A 294 7.03 10.63 -1.94
C LEU A 294 8.26 10.06 -1.22
N LYS A 295 8.48 8.75 -1.31
CA LYS A 295 9.65 8.08 -0.75
C LYS A 295 10.95 8.65 -1.31
N VAL A 296 11.06 8.83 -2.63
CA VAL A 296 12.24 9.48 -3.24
C VAL A 296 12.42 10.89 -2.68
N THR A 297 11.35 11.69 -2.58
CA THR A 297 11.46 13.06 -2.04
C THR A 297 11.88 13.07 -0.57
N TYR A 298 11.42 12.12 0.25
CA TYR A 298 11.87 11.93 1.63
C TYR A 298 13.35 11.55 1.70
N MET A 299 13.80 10.64 0.83
CA MET A 299 15.22 10.29 0.72
C MET A 299 16.09 11.48 0.28
N LEU A 300 15.53 12.43 -0.47
CA LEU A 300 16.19 13.68 -0.86
C LEU A 300 16.09 14.80 0.21
N GLY A 301 15.51 14.52 1.37
CA GLY A 301 15.47 15.45 2.50
C GLY A 301 14.16 16.23 2.65
N TYR A 302 13.09 15.90 1.93
CA TYR A 302 11.77 16.44 2.22
C TYR A 302 11.29 15.88 3.57
N LYS A 303 11.10 16.74 4.58
CA LYS A 303 10.64 16.36 5.94
C LYS A 303 11.43 15.19 6.57
N PRO A 304 12.73 15.38 6.85
CA PRO A 304 13.63 14.30 7.28
C PRO A 304 13.21 13.66 8.62
N GLU A 305 12.63 14.44 9.54
CA GLU A 305 12.14 13.94 10.84
C GLU A 305 11.02 12.91 10.67
N GLN A 306 10.06 13.19 9.79
CA GLN A 306 8.95 12.26 9.53
C GLN A 306 9.44 10.97 8.87
N TRP A 307 10.41 11.09 7.95
CA TRP A 307 11.02 9.92 7.33
C TRP A 307 11.79 9.07 8.34
N ALA A 308 12.57 9.69 9.22
CA ALA A 308 13.29 9.01 10.30
C ALA A 308 12.34 8.26 11.24
N GLN A 309 11.19 8.86 11.58
CA GLN A 309 10.16 8.20 12.40
C GLN A 309 9.59 6.95 11.70
N ILE A 310 9.24 7.04 10.41
CA ILE A 310 8.76 5.87 9.65
C ILE A 310 9.81 4.76 9.61
N GLN A 311 11.06 5.09 9.32
CA GLN A 311 12.16 4.14 9.28
C GLN A 311 12.38 3.46 10.64
N LEU A 312 12.32 4.23 11.72
CA LEU A 312 12.42 3.70 13.09
C LEU A 312 11.27 2.73 13.40
N LEU A 313 10.02 3.10 13.09
CA LEU A 313 8.86 2.25 13.31
C LEU A 313 8.94 0.96 12.50
N ALA A 314 9.31 1.04 11.22
CA ALA A 314 9.51 -0.11 10.36
C ALA A 314 10.60 -1.03 10.92
N LYS A 315 11.76 -0.46 11.29
CA LYS A 315 12.87 -1.20 11.91
C LYS A 315 12.43 -1.95 13.17
N LYS A 316 11.81 -1.26 14.13
CA LYS A 316 11.31 -1.89 15.37
C LYS A 316 10.29 -3.00 15.08
N SER A 317 9.42 -2.81 14.09
CA SER A 317 8.41 -3.80 13.72
C SER A 317 9.03 -5.04 13.10
N MET A 318 10.11 -4.88 12.33
CA MET A 318 10.90 -5.99 11.78
C MET A 318 11.70 -6.72 12.87
N GLU A 319 12.27 -5.99 13.84
CA GLU A 319 12.99 -6.54 15.00
C GLU A 319 12.07 -7.39 15.89
N PHE A 320 10.80 -7.00 16.03
CA PHE A 320 9.78 -7.80 16.72
C PHE A 320 9.47 -9.13 16.00
N GLY A 321 9.87 -9.28 14.73
CA GLY A 321 9.76 -10.53 13.97
C GLY A 321 8.35 -10.88 13.47
N ASN A 322 7.33 -10.22 14.02
CA ASN A 322 5.92 -10.37 13.67
C ASN A 322 5.23 -8.99 13.53
N PRO A 323 5.59 -8.20 12.50
CA PRO A 323 4.99 -6.88 12.31
C PRO A 323 3.49 -7.06 12.09
N ALA A 324 2.70 -6.49 12.98
CA ALA A 324 1.26 -6.55 12.87
C ALA A 324 0.82 -5.80 11.61
N LEU A 325 0.27 -6.55 10.66
CA LEU A 325 -0.16 -5.99 9.40
C LEU A 325 -1.38 -5.11 9.56
N ASP A 326 -2.33 -5.52 10.41
CA ASP A 326 -3.70 -5.04 10.34
C ASP A 326 -4.43 -5.29 11.68
N TYR A 327 -4.49 -4.31 12.59
CA TYR A 327 -5.41 -4.35 13.75
C TYR A 327 -6.71 -3.60 13.44
N ILE A 328 -7.31 -3.88 12.29
CA ILE A 328 -8.75 -3.62 12.15
C ILE A 328 -9.46 -4.92 12.52
N GLY A 329 -10.28 -4.91 13.58
CA GLY A 329 -11.07 -6.05 14.06
C GLY A 329 -10.44 -6.95 15.13
N GLN A 330 -9.17 -6.75 15.51
CA GLN A 330 -8.63 -7.36 16.73
C GLN A 330 -8.99 -6.46 17.91
N ALA A 331 -9.76 -7.00 18.86
CA ALA A 331 -10.07 -6.29 20.10
C ALA A 331 -8.76 -5.83 20.74
N GLN A 332 -8.67 -4.55 21.10
CA GLN A 332 -7.61 -4.08 21.99
C GLN A 332 -7.70 -4.95 23.25
N ALA A 333 -6.66 -5.73 23.51
CA ALA A 333 -6.54 -6.50 24.75
C ALA A 333 -6.42 -5.55 25.93
#